data_AF-A0A9P3BDH1-F1
#
_entry.id   AF-A0A9P3BDH1-F1
#
_cell.length_a   1.000
_cell.length_b   1.000
_cell.length_c   1.000
_cell.angle_alpha   90.00
_cell.angle_beta   90.00
_cell.angle_gamma   90.00
#
_symmetry.space_group_name_H-M   'P 1'
#
loop_
_entity.id
_entity.type
_entity.pdbx_description
1 polymer ?
#
loop_
_entity_poly.entity_id
_entity_poly.type
_entity_poly.pdbx_seq_one_letter_code
_entity_poly.pdbx_strand_id
1 'polypeptide(L)'
;MRLDNPSVPEGTLEAEQEAFRWSEVVRGVLDLRMWLSATAYFAILSGLYSFGLFLPTIIKESGFANDANKVQLWTVIPYAVAAVITVVVALVSDRLQLRGVIMLFTLPIAIAGYGAIANIESAKVKYGMTFLMATGMYSSVPCILVWNSNNSAGHYKRATTSAMQLAIANCGGFVATFNYPDKDKPGYHRGHTVVLGLLIFAWVMILLNVLYCAKINRDKAHGKYAQYIGCNDDRDPQFKMVL
;
A
#
# COMPACT_ATOMS: atom_id res chain seq x y z
N MET A 1 61.14 -14.86 20.99
CA MET A 1 60.72 -15.45 19.71
C MET A 1 59.39 -16.17 19.94
N ARG A 2 58.36 -15.80 19.15
CA ARG A 2 56.93 -16.22 19.19
C ARG A 2 56.10 -15.51 20.27
N LEU A 3 55.72 -14.24 20.06
CA LEU A 3 54.57 -13.72 19.28
C LEU A 3 53.22 -14.01 19.95
N ASP A 4 52.73 -12.93 20.56
CA ASP A 4 51.41 -12.72 21.15
C ASP A 4 50.28 -13.09 20.20
N ASN A 5 49.28 -13.73 20.78
CA ASN A 5 47.95 -13.92 20.25
C ASN A 5 47.22 -12.57 20.20
N PRO A 6 46.89 -12.00 19.02
CA PRO A 6 45.99 -10.87 18.97
C PRO A 6 44.56 -11.41 19.01
N SER A 7 43.92 -11.15 20.15
CA SER A 7 42.46 -11.12 20.33
C SER A 7 41.75 -10.62 19.08
N VAL A 8 40.86 -11.46 18.55
CA VAL A 8 39.83 -11.07 17.57
C VAL A 8 39.10 -9.83 18.12
N PRO A 9 39.14 -8.67 17.44
CA PRO A 9 38.33 -7.55 17.87
C PRO A 9 36.86 -7.88 17.58
N GLU A 10 36.03 -7.93 18.62
CA GLU A 10 34.57 -7.76 18.54
C GLU A 10 34.25 -6.32 18.10
N GLY A 11 34.62 -6.00 16.86
CA GLY A 11 34.35 -4.73 16.20
C GLY A 11 33.09 -4.83 15.37
N THR A 12 32.02 -4.20 15.86
CA THR A 12 30.99 -3.50 15.08
C THR A 12 30.43 -4.23 13.85
N LEU A 13 29.19 -4.73 13.99
CA LEU A 13 28.22 -4.80 12.89
C LEU A 13 27.89 -3.37 12.41
N GLU A 14 28.90 -2.63 11.94
CA GLU A 14 28.68 -1.48 11.09
C GLU A 14 28.02 -2.06 9.84
N ALA A 15 26.75 -1.73 9.63
CA ALA A 15 26.13 -1.85 8.33
C ALA A 15 27.10 -1.20 7.35
N GLU A 16 27.84 -2.04 6.60
CA GLU A 16 28.82 -1.63 5.61
C GLU A 16 28.15 -0.52 4.82
N GLN A 17 28.61 0.72 4.98
CA GLN A 17 28.00 1.87 4.32
C GLN A 17 28.21 1.62 2.83
N GLU A 18 27.19 1.04 2.19
CA GLU A 18 27.16 0.79 0.77
C GLU A 18 27.58 2.13 0.13
N ALA A 19 28.56 2.13 -0.76
CA ALA A 19 28.97 3.37 -1.39
C ALA A 19 27.80 3.86 -2.28
N PHE A 20 27.48 5.15 -2.24
CA PHE A 20 26.44 5.71 -3.09
C PHE A 20 26.78 5.47 -4.57
N ARG A 21 25.94 4.66 -5.24
CA ARG A 21 26.12 4.31 -6.65
C ARG A 21 24.87 4.67 -7.43
N TRP A 22 25.04 5.53 -8.42
CA TRP A 22 23.93 6.02 -9.24
C TRP A 22 23.25 4.92 -10.06
N SER A 23 23.97 3.82 -10.31
CA SER A 23 23.40 2.61 -10.88
C SER A 23 22.29 1.99 -10.03
N GLU A 24 22.37 2.06 -8.70
CA GLU A 24 21.35 1.47 -7.82
C GLU A 24 20.05 2.28 -7.85
N VAL A 25 20.14 3.59 -8.06
CA VAL A 25 18.96 4.44 -8.24
C VAL A 25 18.27 4.16 -9.57
N VAL A 26 19.02 4.10 -10.67
CA VAL A 26 18.45 3.75 -11.98
C VAL A 26 17.82 2.35 -11.95
N ARG A 27 18.45 1.39 -11.26
CA ARG A 27 17.89 0.05 -11.04
C ARG A 27 16.59 0.08 -10.23
N GLY A 28 16.51 0.90 -9.19
CA GLY A 28 15.28 1.07 -8.41
C GLY A 28 14.16 1.71 -9.21
N VAL A 29 14.47 2.73 -10.02
CA VAL A 29 13.48 3.45 -10.85
C VAL A 29 12.94 2.57 -11.98
N LEU A 30 13.79 1.75 -12.60
CA LEU A 30 13.39 0.87 -13.70
C LEU A 30 12.83 -0.48 -13.22
N ASP A 31 12.72 -0.71 -11.90
CA ASP A 31 12.17 -1.94 -11.37
C ASP A 31 10.66 -2.02 -11.63
N LEU A 32 10.24 -3.03 -12.40
CA LEU A 32 8.84 -3.25 -12.73
C LEU A 32 7.96 -3.39 -11.48
N ARG A 33 8.50 -3.95 -10.39
CA ARG A 33 7.77 -4.11 -9.12
C ARG A 33 7.48 -2.79 -8.45
N MET A 34 8.41 -1.85 -8.58
CA MET A 34 8.22 -0.49 -8.08
C MET A 34 7.05 0.14 -8.82
N TRP A 35 6.99 0.06 -10.14
CA TRP A 35 5.87 0.59 -10.92
C TRP A 35 4.52 -0.09 -10.61
N LEU A 36 4.49 -1.42 -10.47
CA LEU A 36 3.27 -2.15 -10.11
C LEU A 36 2.76 -1.75 -8.71
N SER A 37 3.67 -1.65 -7.73
CA SER A 37 3.30 -1.24 -6.37
C SER A 37 2.99 0.26 -6.26
N ALA A 38 3.66 1.12 -7.03
CA ALA A 38 3.43 2.56 -7.04
C ALA A 38 2.10 2.93 -7.69
N THR A 39 1.75 2.32 -8.81
CA THR A 39 0.47 2.55 -9.48
C THR A 39 -0.71 1.99 -8.68
N ALA A 40 -0.54 0.83 -8.04
CA ALA A 40 -1.52 0.31 -7.09
C ALA A 40 -1.68 1.25 -5.88
N TYR A 41 -0.58 1.75 -5.31
CA TYR A 41 -0.65 2.64 -4.15
C TYR A 41 -1.27 4.00 -4.49
N PHE A 42 -1.01 4.53 -5.68
CA PHE A 42 -1.67 5.70 -6.23
C PHE A 42 -3.18 5.55 -6.30
N ALA A 43 -3.66 4.42 -6.82
CA ALA A 43 -5.10 4.16 -6.91
C ALA A 43 -5.74 4.00 -5.52
N ILE A 44 -5.07 3.34 -4.58
CA ILE A 44 -5.52 3.25 -3.17
C ILE A 44 -5.56 4.64 -2.54
N LEU A 45 -4.50 5.45 -2.65
CA LEU A 45 -4.48 6.79 -2.08
C LEU A 45 -5.52 7.71 -2.71
N SER A 46 -5.73 7.62 -4.03
CA SER A 46 -6.79 8.40 -4.70
C SER A 46 -8.16 8.11 -4.08
N GLY A 47 -8.51 6.84 -3.87
CA GLY A 47 -9.74 6.49 -3.17
C GLY A 47 -9.75 6.95 -1.71
N LEU A 48 -8.62 6.89 -1.00
CA LEU A 48 -8.51 7.29 0.40
C LEU A 48 -8.75 8.80 0.58
N TYR A 49 -8.21 9.61 -0.33
CA TYR A 49 -8.47 11.04 -0.36
C TYR A 49 -9.93 11.32 -0.70
N SER A 50 -10.49 10.63 -1.70
CA SER A 50 -11.91 10.74 -2.04
C SER A 50 -12.81 10.39 -0.86
N PHE A 51 -12.50 9.32 -0.12
CA PHE A 51 -13.21 8.93 1.10
C PHE A 51 -13.35 10.10 2.07
N GLY A 52 -12.26 10.81 2.35
CA GLY A 52 -12.27 11.96 3.25
C GLY A 52 -13.11 13.13 2.74
N LEU A 53 -13.25 13.29 1.42
CA LEU A 53 -14.03 14.37 0.81
C LEU A 53 -15.54 14.15 0.91
N PHE A 54 -16.03 12.93 0.70
CA PHE A 54 -17.48 12.67 0.68
C PHE A 54 -18.04 12.14 2.01
N LEU A 55 -17.21 11.63 2.93
CA LEU A 55 -17.68 11.12 4.22
C LEU A 55 -18.49 12.17 5.02
N PRO A 56 -18.07 13.45 5.14
CA PRO A 56 -18.86 14.46 5.83
C PRO A 56 -20.20 14.73 5.15
N THR A 57 -20.26 14.62 3.82
CA THR A 57 -21.49 14.81 3.04
C THR A 57 -22.49 13.68 3.31
N ILE A 58 -22.04 12.42 3.36
CA ILE A 58 -22.89 11.27 3.73
C ILE A 58 -23.48 11.43 5.14
N ILE A 59 -22.67 11.90 6.10
CA ILE A 59 -23.13 12.12 7.47
C ILE A 59 -24.18 13.24 7.53
N LYS A 60 -24.00 14.33 6.78
CA LYS A 60 -25.01 15.39 6.68
C LYS A 60 -26.31 14.87 6.07
N GLU A 61 -26.24 14.08 5.00
CA GLU A 61 -27.40 13.46 4.36
C GLU A 61 -28.14 12.48 5.27
N SER A 62 -27.42 11.77 6.14
CA SER A 62 -28.01 10.81 7.07
C SER A 62 -28.87 11.43 8.18
N GLY A 63 -28.81 12.75 8.35
CA GLY A 63 -29.55 13.48 9.37
C GLY A 63 -29.04 13.27 10.80
N PHE A 64 -27.90 12.57 10.99
CA PHE A 64 -27.30 12.36 12.31
C PHE A 64 -26.75 13.64 12.94
N ALA A 65 -26.43 14.65 12.12
CA ALA A 65 -25.84 15.90 12.57
C ALA A 65 -26.13 17.06 11.61
N ASN A 66 -26.72 18.14 12.14
CA ASN A 66 -26.94 19.39 11.41
C ASN A 66 -25.79 20.40 11.58
N ASP A 67 -25.04 20.30 12.68
CA ASP A 67 -23.91 21.18 13.00
C ASP A 67 -22.59 20.63 12.46
N ALA A 68 -21.72 21.49 11.91
CA ALA A 68 -20.42 21.10 11.39
C ALA A 68 -19.54 20.37 12.42
N ASN A 69 -19.58 20.78 13.69
CA ASN A 69 -18.85 20.13 14.77
C ASN A 69 -19.34 18.70 15.03
N LYS A 70 -20.66 18.47 14.98
CA LYS A 70 -21.23 17.13 15.17
C LYS A 70 -20.89 16.23 14.00
N VAL A 71 -20.96 16.73 12.76
CA VAL A 71 -20.57 15.98 11.56
C VAL A 71 -19.12 15.50 11.68
N GLN A 72 -18.21 16.38 12.11
CA GLN A 72 -16.81 16.01 12.29
C GLN A 72 -16.62 14.96 13.40
N LEU A 73 -17.37 15.05 14.50
CA LEU A 73 -17.34 14.01 15.53
C LEU A 73 -17.76 12.63 15.00
N TRP A 74 -18.77 12.59 14.12
CA TRP A 74 -19.23 11.35 13.50
C TRP A 74 -18.27 10.78 12.45
N THR A 75 -17.39 11.58 11.85
CA THR A 75 -16.34 11.08 10.95
C THR A 75 -15.24 10.34 11.72
N VAL A 76 -14.96 10.74 12.97
CA VAL A 76 -13.93 10.11 13.82
C VAL A 76 -14.22 8.62 14.04
N ILE A 77 -15.49 8.23 14.15
CA ILE A 77 -15.86 6.85 14.48
C ILE A 77 -15.40 5.85 13.40
N PRO A 78 -15.70 6.03 12.09
CA PRO A 78 -15.16 5.20 11.02
C PRO A 78 -13.62 5.16 11.00
N TYR A 79 -12.96 6.31 11.21
CA TYR A 79 -11.50 6.36 11.24
C TYR A 79 -10.89 5.63 12.43
N ALA A 80 -11.49 5.72 13.62
CA ALA A 80 -11.03 5.04 14.81
C ALA A 80 -11.14 3.51 14.65
N VAL A 81 -12.27 3.02 14.12
CA VAL A 81 -12.46 1.60 13.82
C VAL A 81 -11.45 1.13 12.77
N ALA A 82 -11.25 1.91 11.70
CA ALA A 82 -10.26 1.62 10.69
C ALA A 82 -8.84 1.57 11.25
N ALA A 83 -8.48 2.47 12.17
CA ALA A 83 -7.16 2.48 12.81
C ALA A 83 -6.90 1.20 13.60
N VAL A 84 -7.84 0.78 14.45
CA VAL A 84 -7.72 -0.47 15.24
C VAL A 84 -7.56 -1.68 14.31
N ILE A 85 -8.41 -1.78 13.28
CA ILE A 85 -8.35 -2.90 12.33
C ILE A 85 -7.05 -2.88 11.52
N THR A 86 -6.60 -1.70 11.10
CA THR A 86 -5.33 -1.54 10.37
C THR A 86 -4.15 -2.05 11.20
N VAL A 87 -4.11 -1.75 12.51
CA VAL A 87 -3.07 -2.26 13.40
C VAL A 87 -3.14 -3.78 13.51
N VAL A 88 -4.34 -4.36 13.69
CA VAL A 88 -4.52 -5.81 13.76
C VAL A 88 -4.07 -6.47 12.46
N VAL A 89 -4.47 -5.95 11.30
CA VAL A 89 -4.06 -6.49 10.00
C VAL A 89 -2.56 -6.34 9.79
N ALA A 90 -1.95 -5.23 10.20
CA ALA A 90 -0.50 -5.03 10.12
C ALA A 90 0.24 -6.09 10.96
N LEU A 91 -0.18 -6.33 12.21
CA LEU A 91 0.42 -7.35 13.07
C LEU A 91 0.27 -8.77 12.50
N VAL A 92 -0.90 -9.08 11.94
CA VAL A 92 -1.14 -10.37 11.27
C VAL A 92 -0.27 -10.50 10.02
N SER A 93 -0.15 -9.43 9.24
CA SER A 93 0.67 -9.35 8.03
C SER A 93 2.16 -9.54 8.30
N ASP A 94 2.66 -8.94 9.37
CA ASP A 94 4.04 -9.11 9.81
C ASP A 94 4.33 -10.52 10.30
N ARG A 95 3.36 -11.19 10.95
CA ARG A 95 3.51 -12.58 11.39
C ARG A 95 3.45 -13.59 10.24
N LEU A 96 2.56 -13.38 9.27
CA LEU A 96 2.37 -14.32 8.17
C LEU A 96 3.40 -14.15 7.06
N GLN A 97 4.03 -12.97 6.94
CA GLN A 97 4.93 -12.64 5.82
C GLN A 97 4.29 -12.90 4.43
N LEU A 98 2.98 -12.70 4.34
CA LEU A 98 2.17 -12.85 3.13
C LEU A 98 1.41 -11.54 2.88
N ARG A 99 2.18 -10.47 2.67
CA ARG A 99 1.67 -9.10 2.65
C ARG A 99 0.82 -8.83 1.40
N GLY A 100 1.24 -9.32 0.24
CA GLY A 100 0.47 -9.16 -1.00
C GLY A 100 -0.83 -9.96 -0.99
N VAL A 101 -0.81 -11.16 -0.39
CA VAL A 101 -2.02 -11.98 -0.22
C VAL A 101 -3.04 -11.30 0.69
N ILE A 102 -2.60 -10.69 1.80
CA ILE A 102 -3.51 -9.96 2.69
C ILE A 102 -4.15 -8.78 1.96
N MET A 103 -3.39 -8.05 1.15
CA MET A 103 -3.94 -6.97 0.32
C MET A 103 -4.98 -7.48 -0.68
N LEU A 104 -4.78 -8.68 -1.27
CA LEU A 104 -5.76 -9.28 -2.16
C LEU A 104 -7.09 -9.61 -1.48
N PHE A 105 -7.12 -9.80 -0.17
CA PHE A 105 -8.34 -10.00 0.62
C PHE A 105 -8.95 -8.70 1.15
N THR A 106 -8.14 -7.71 1.52
CA THR A 106 -8.64 -6.44 2.08
C THR A 106 -9.18 -5.49 1.02
N LEU A 107 -8.58 -5.43 -0.18
CA LEU A 107 -9.05 -4.55 -1.25
C LEU A 107 -10.48 -4.87 -1.76
N PRO A 108 -10.88 -6.14 -1.97
CA PRO A 108 -12.25 -6.47 -2.36
C PRO A 108 -13.31 -5.98 -1.37
N ILE A 109 -12.99 -5.96 -0.06
CA ILE A 109 -13.88 -5.41 0.97
C ILE A 109 -14.09 -3.91 0.74
N ALA A 110 -13.03 -3.17 0.42
CA ALA A 110 -13.13 -1.76 0.07
C ALA A 110 -13.91 -1.54 -1.24
N ILE A 111 -13.69 -2.37 -2.26
CA ILE A 111 -14.41 -2.32 -3.55
C ILE A 111 -15.91 -2.54 -3.33
N ALA A 112 -16.28 -3.54 -2.51
CA ALA A 112 -17.67 -3.80 -2.15
C ALA A 112 -18.29 -2.61 -1.39
N GLY A 113 -17.53 -1.96 -0.51
CA GLY A 113 -17.92 -0.72 0.17
C GLY A 113 -18.27 0.41 -0.80
N TYR A 114 -17.38 0.71 -1.75
CA TYR A 114 -17.61 1.71 -2.79
C TYR A 114 -18.78 1.35 -3.71
N GLY A 115 -18.89 0.09 -4.13
CA GLY A 115 -19.96 -0.39 -4.99
C GLY A 115 -21.33 -0.26 -4.33
N ALA A 116 -21.41 -0.56 -3.03
CA ALA A 116 -22.65 -0.40 -2.27
C ALA A 116 -23.05 1.06 -2.09
N ILE A 117 -22.12 1.96 -1.79
CA ILE A 117 -22.41 3.39 -1.62
C ILE A 117 -22.91 4.03 -2.93
N ALA A 118 -22.40 3.58 -4.07
CA ALA A 118 -22.86 4.04 -5.37
C ALA A 118 -24.34 3.66 -5.63
N ASN A 119 -24.78 2.48 -5.21
CA ASN A 119 -26.09 1.92 -5.56
C ASN A 119 -27.18 2.10 -4.48
N ILE A 120 -26.81 2.39 -3.24
CA ILE A 120 -27.75 2.46 -2.11
C ILE A 120 -28.18 3.90 -1.85
N GLU A 121 -29.48 4.16 -1.80
CA GLU A 121 -30.00 5.50 -1.50
C GLU A 121 -30.12 5.79 0.01
N SER A 122 -30.26 4.75 0.85
CA SER A 122 -30.42 4.93 2.30
C SER A 122 -29.15 5.45 2.96
N ALA A 123 -29.21 6.68 3.47
CA ALA A 123 -28.08 7.36 4.08
C ALA A 123 -27.51 6.67 5.34
N LYS A 124 -28.36 5.99 6.13
CA LYS A 124 -27.91 5.19 7.28
C LYS A 124 -27.04 4.00 6.83
N VAL A 125 -27.44 3.36 5.73
CA VAL A 125 -26.70 2.22 5.17
C VAL A 125 -25.40 2.70 4.53
N LYS A 126 -25.43 3.83 3.81
CA LYS A 126 -24.20 4.47 3.29
C LYS A 126 -23.17 4.69 4.40
N TYR A 127 -23.60 5.22 5.55
CA TYR A 127 -22.72 5.40 6.70
C TYR A 127 -22.13 4.07 7.21
N GLY A 128 -22.94 3.01 7.32
CA GLY A 128 -22.44 1.68 7.66
C GLY A 128 -21.39 1.15 6.68
N MET A 129 -21.59 1.36 5.38
CA MET A 129 -20.62 0.94 4.35
C MET A 129 -19.30 1.70 4.39
N THR A 130 -19.28 2.91 4.98
CA THR A 130 -18.02 3.65 5.17
C THR A 130 -17.05 2.93 6.10
N PHE A 131 -17.54 2.12 7.04
CA PHE A 131 -16.68 1.30 7.90
C PHE A 131 -15.96 0.20 7.10
N LEU A 132 -16.67 -0.51 6.22
CA LEU A 132 -16.06 -1.53 5.35
C LEU A 132 -15.02 -0.92 4.41
N MET A 133 -15.36 0.24 3.85
CA MET A 133 -14.47 0.99 2.98
C MET A 133 -13.20 1.45 3.71
N ALA A 134 -13.35 2.09 4.87
CA ALA A 134 -12.21 2.57 5.65
C ALA A 134 -11.31 1.40 6.09
N THR A 135 -11.89 0.32 6.63
CA THR A 135 -11.13 -0.83 7.09
C THR A 135 -10.33 -1.51 5.98
N GLY A 136 -10.93 -1.73 4.80
CA GLY A 136 -10.23 -2.35 3.67
C GLY A 136 -9.11 -1.47 3.10
N MET A 137 -9.35 -0.16 2.96
CA MET A 137 -8.35 0.77 2.40
C MET A 137 -7.20 1.03 3.36
N TYR A 138 -7.49 1.43 4.60
CA TYR A 138 -6.46 1.78 5.58
C TYR A 138 -5.57 0.58 5.94
N SER A 139 -6.12 -0.65 5.95
CA SER A 139 -5.33 -1.87 6.19
C SER A 139 -4.35 -2.20 5.06
N SER A 140 -4.62 -1.73 3.84
CA SER A 140 -3.79 -2.02 2.66
C SER A 140 -2.60 -1.08 2.52
N VAL A 141 -2.70 0.15 3.06
CA VAL A 141 -1.65 1.19 3.04
C VAL A 141 -0.33 0.74 3.70
N PRO A 142 -0.32 0.25 4.96
CA PRO A 142 0.94 -0.20 5.55
C PRO A 142 1.49 -1.42 4.80
N CYS A 143 0.62 -2.35 4.38
CA CYS A 143 1.04 -3.56 3.69
C CYS A 143 1.84 -3.25 2.41
N ILE A 144 1.37 -2.32 1.57
CA ILE A 144 2.05 -2.01 0.30
C ILE A 144 3.38 -1.28 0.48
N LEU A 145 3.47 -0.40 1.49
CA LEU A 145 4.70 0.32 1.82
C LEU A 145 5.78 -0.64 2.30
N VAL A 146 5.47 -1.49 3.28
CA VAL A 146 6.47 -2.41 3.82
C VAL A 146 6.76 -3.54 2.82
N TRP A 147 5.81 -3.92 1.95
CA TRP A 147 6.07 -4.91 0.89
C TRP A 147 7.12 -4.44 -0.12
N ASN A 148 7.07 -3.18 -0.54
CA ASN A 148 8.08 -2.59 -1.43
C ASN A 148 9.48 -2.57 -0.77
N SER A 149 9.52 -2.17 0.49
CA SER A 149 10.75 -2.15 1.30
C SER A 149 11.35 -3.54 1.49
N ASN A 150 10.52 -4.56 1.75
CA ASN A 150 10.98 -5.93 1.95
C ASN A 150 11.42 -6.63 0.66
N ASN A 151 10.96 -6.19 -0.51
CA ASN A 151 11.28 -6.80 -1.80
C ASN A 151 12.37 -6.05 -2.57
N SER A 152 13.03 -5.08 -1.91
CA SER A 152 14.17 -4.33 -2.43
C SER A 152 15.39 -4.51 -1.51
N ALA A 153 16.47 -5.05 -2.05
CA ALA A 153 17.77 -5.23 -1.43
C ALA A 153 18.70 -4.09 -1.86
N GLY A 154 19.69 -3.79 -1.01
CA GLY A 154 20.52 -2.59 -1.14
C GLY A 154 19.85 -1.36 -0.50
N HIS A 155 20.62 -0.63 0.30
CA HIS A 155 20.12 0.49 1.09
C HIS A 155 19.56 1.61 0.21
N TYR A 156 20.31 1.99 -0.83
CA TYR A 156 19.91 3.06 -1.75
C TYR A 156 18.76 2.66 -2.66
N LYS A 157 18.73 1.43 -3.19
CA LYS A 157 17.64 0.97 -4.04
C LYS A 157 16.32 0.96 -3.27
N ARG A 158 16.33 0.46 -2.03
CA ARG A 158 15.15 0.45 -1.14
C ARG A 158 14.67 1.86 -0.81
N ALA A 159 15.59 2.77 -0.54
CA ALA A 159 15.26 4.18 -0.27
C ALA A 159 14.63 4.85 -1.51
N THR A 160 15.24 4.69 -2.70
CA THR A 160 14.74 5.25 -3.95
C THR A 160 13.36 4.70 -4.33
N THR A 161 13.17 3.38 -4.28
CA THR A 161 11.90 2.73 -4.64
C THR A 161 10.77 3.16 -3.72
N SER A 162 11.03 3.28 -2.41
CA SER A 162 10.04 3.75 -1.43
C SER A 162 9.71 5.23 -1.61
N ALA A 163 10.71 6.08 -1.84
CA ALA A 163 10.50 7.51 -2.07
C ALA A 163 9.70 7.76 -3.36
N MET A 164 10.04 7.06 -4.45
CA MET A 164 9.35 7.19 -5.73
C MET A 164 7.92 6.66 -5.66
N GLN A 165 7.71 5.53 -4.99
CA GLN A 165 6.37 5.00 -4.72
C GLN A 165 5.51 6.03 -3.99
N LEU A 166 6.04 6.67 -2.94
CA LEU A 166 5.31 7.67 -2.18
C LEU A 166 5.06 8.95 -3.00
N ALA A 167 6.02 9.38 -3.81
CA ALA A 167 5.87 10.53 -4.70
C ALA A 167 4.74 10.32 -5.71
N ILE A 168 4.73 9.18 -6.40
CA ILE A 168 3.67 8.82 -7.35
C ILE A 168 2.34 8.71 -6.62
N ALA A 169 2.30 8.09 -5.44
CA ALA A 169 1.05 7.87 -4.74
C ALA A 169 0.39 9.17 -4.25
N ASN A 170 1.17 10.16 -3.81
CA ASN A 170 0.65 11.49 -3.45
C ASN A 170 -0.02 12.19 -4.64
N CYS A 171 0.36 11.89 -5.89
CA CYS A 171 -0.34 12.41 -7.06
C CYS A 171 -1.82 11.98 -7.10
N GLY A 172 -2.21 10.91 -6.38
CA GLY A 172 -3.59 10.45 -6.27
C GLY A 172 -4.53 11.47 -5.63
N GLY A 173 -4.00 12.38 -4.81
CA GLY A 173 -4.78 13.48 -4.20
C GLY A 173 -5.28 14.50 -5.23
N PHE A 174 -4.51 14.75 -6.29
CA PHE A 174 -4.96 15.60 -7.39
C PHE A 174 -6.15 14.94 -8.10
N VAL A 175 -6.03 13.66 -8.45
CA VAL A 175 -7.12 12.91 -9.09
C VAL A 175 -8.38 12.89 -8.21
N ALA A 176 -8.23 12.69 -6.91
CA ALA A 176 -9.36 12.69 -5.98
C ALA A 176 -10.09 14.05 -5.97
N THR A 177 -9.36 15.16 -5.98
CA THR A 177 -9.93 16.51 -5.97
C THR A 177 -10.70 16.83 -7.25
N PHE A 178 -10.17 16.45 -8.42
CA PHE A 178 -10.84 16.68 -9.71
C PHE A 178 -12.05 15.76 -9.94
N ASN A 179 -12.06 14.58 -9.33
CA ASN A 179 -13.09 13.56 -9.54
C ASN A 179 -14.38 13.80 -8.73
N TYR A 180 -14.37 14.71 -7.76
CA TYR A 180 -15.53 15.06 -6.93
C TYR A 180 -15.91 16.55 -7.04
N PRO A 181 -16.30 17.05 -8.23
CA PRO A 181 -16.74 18.43 -8.39
C PRO A 181 -18.03 18.70 -7.61
N ASP A 182 -18.16 19.91 -7.05
CA ASP A 182 -19.35 20.32 -6.28
C ASP A 182 -20.68 20.19 -7.04
N LYS A 183 -20.62 20.17 -8.37
CA LYS A 183 -21.77 20.03 -9.27
C LYS A 183 -22.42 18.64 -9.20
N ASP A 184 -21.71 17.61 -8.76
CA ASP A 184 -22.21 16.23 -8.68
C ASP A 184 -22.75 15.86 -7.28
N LYS A 185 -22.87 16.84 -6.38
CA LYS A 185 -23.60 16.68 -5.11
C LYS A 185 -25.09 16.39 -5.39
N PRO A 186 -25.77 15.57 -4.57
CA PRO A 186 -25.29 14.80 -3.42
C PRO A 186 -24.79 13.37 -3.76
N GLY A 187 -25.15 12.85 -4.93
CA GLY A 187 -24.96 11.44 -5.25
C GLY A 187 -23.54 11.03 -5.67
N TYR A 188 -22.72 11.96 -6.15
CA TYR A 188 -21.33 11.74 -6.60
C TYR A 188 -21.09 10.46 -7.42
N HIS A 189 -22.08 10.03 -8.19
CA HIS A 189 -22.09 8.68 -8.79
C HIS A 189 -20.93 8.47 -9.77
N ARG A 190 -20.56 9.52 -10.51
CA ARG A 190 -19.38 9.55 -11.39
C ARG A 190 -18.08 9.38 -10.59
N GLY A 191 -17.92 10.15 -9.52
CA GLY A 191 -16.75 10.09 -8.64
C GLY A 191 -16.57 8.69 -8.04
N HIS A 192 -17.64 8.11 -7.50
CA HIS A 192 -17.63 6.76 -6.94
C HIS A 192 -17.29 5.68 -7.98
N THR A 193 -17.80 5.79 -9.20
CA THR A 193 -17.52 4.83 -10.28
C THR A 193 -16.05 4.87 -10.70
N VAL A 194 -15.47 6.07 -10.82
CA VAL A 194 -14.05 6.24 -11.17
C VAL A 194 -13.14 5.67 -10.08
N VAL A 195 -13.43 5.96 -8.80
CA VAL A 195 -12.65 5.39 -7.68
C VAL A 195 -12.79 3.87 -7.62
N LEU A 196 -13.98 3.33 -7.89
CA LEU A 196 -14.19 1.89 -7.96
C LEU A 196 -13.34 1.26 -9.08
N GLY A 197 -13.28 1.87 -10.26
CA GLY A 197 -12.40 1.45 -11.35
C GLY A 197 -10.92 1.49 -10.96
N LEU A 198 -10.48 2.54 -10.25
CA LEU A 198 -9.12 2.66 -9.73
C LEU A 198 -8.82 1.56 -8.69
N LEU A 199 -9.74 1.24 -7.79
CA LEU A 199 -9.53 0.17 -6.81
C LEU A 199 -9.47 -1.22 -7.45
N ILE A 200 -10.29 -1.49 -8.47
CA ILE A 200 -10.19 -2.74 -9.25
C ILE A 200 -8.83 -2.79 -9.96
N PHE A 201 -8.39 -1.69 -10.57
CA PHE A 201 -7.08 -1.59 -11.18
C PHE A 201 -5.97 -1.86 -10.15
N ALA A 202 -6.05 -1.28 -8.96
CA ALA A 202 -5.11 -1.54 -7.86
C ALA A 202 -5.06 -3.01 -7.48
N TRP A 203 -6.22 -3.66 -7.37
CA TRP A 203 -6.31 -5.09 -7.05
C TRP A 203 -5.64 -5.96 -8.12
N VAL A 204 -5.87 -5.66 -9.41
CA VAL A 204 -5.21 -6.37 -10.52
C VAL A 204 -3.69 -6.13 -10.49
N MET A 205 -3.22 -4.90 -10.25
CA MET A 205 -1.79 -4.60 -10.16
C MET A 205 -1.12 -5.32 -9.00
N ILE A 206 -1.78 -5.39 -7.84
CA ILE A 206 -1.30 -6.16 -6.69
C ILE A 206 -1.24 -7.64 -7.03
N LEU A 207 -2.29 -8.19 -7.66
CA LEU A 207 -2.31 -9.59 -8.09
C LEU A 207 -1.15 -9.91 -9.05
N LEU A 208 -0.92 -9.06 -10.05
CA LEU A 208 0.21 -9.21 -10.97
C LEU A 208 1.55 -9.15 -10.24
N ASN A 209 1.69 -8.27 -9.25
CA ASN A 209 2.91 -8.17 -8.46
C ASN A 209 3.14 -9.40 -7.57
N VAL A 210 2.08 -9.95 -6.95
CA VAL A 210 2.13 -11.22 -6.19
C VAL A 210 2.53 -12.38 -7.12
N LEU A 211 1.90 -12.50 -8.29
CA LEU A 211 2.22 -13.53 -9.28
C LEU A 211 3.66 -13.40 -9.80
N TYR A 212 4.14 -12.18 -10.00
CA TYR A 212 5.51 -11.90 -10.42
C TYR A 212 6.52 -12.29 -9.33
N CYS A 213 6.24 -11.98 -8.07
CA CYS A 213 7.05 -12.42 -6.92
C CYS A 213 7.06 -13.95 -6.79
N ALA A 214 5.91 -14.60 -6.94
CA ALA A 214 5.79 -16.07 -6.94
C ALA A 214 6.59 -16.71 -8.09
N LYS A 215 6.51 -16.15 -9.29
CA LYS A 215 7.28 -16.60 -10.46
C LYS A 215 8.78 -16.51 -10.20
N ILE A 216 9.26 -15.39 -9.67
CA ILE A 216 10.70 -15.22 -9.39
C ILE A 216 11.17 -16.14 -8.26
N ASN A 217 10.37 -16.32 -7.21
CA ASN A 217 10.67 -17.31 -6.17
C ASN A 217 10.78 -18.73 -6.76
N ARG A 218 9.92 -19.09 -7.73
CA ARG A 218 10.00 -20.38 -8.44
C ARG A 218 11.23 -20.48 -9.34
N ASP A 219 11.54 -19.44 -10.12
CA ASP A 219 12.70 -19.42 -11.01
C ASP A 219 14.03 -19.45 -10.21
N LYS A 220 14.07 -18.84 -9.01
CA LYS A 220 15.18 -18.95 -8.05
C LYS A 220 15.31 -20.38 -7.51
N ALA A 221 14.21 -21.02 -7.14
CA ALA A 221 14.21 -22.43 -6.69
C ALA A 221 14.68 -23.39 -7.80
N HIS A 222 14.44 -23.05 -9.07
CA HIS A 222 14.91 -23.81 -10.23
C HIS A 222 16.37 -23.50 -10.63
N GLY A 223 17.10 -22.67 -9.87
CA GLY A 223 18.51 -22.39 -10.09
C GLY A 223 18.84 -21.41 -11.22
N LYS A 224 17.85 -20.77 -11.86
CA LYS A 224 18.09 -19.79 -12.96
C LYS A 224 18.88 -18.55 -12.52
N TYR A 225 18.93 -18.30 -11.21
CA TYR A 225 19.65 -17.19 -10.59
C TYR A 225 20.98 -17.61 -9.95
N ALA A 226 21.47 -18.83 -10.20
CA ALA A 226 22.74 -19.32 -9.63
C ALA A 226 23.95 -18.44 -9.99
N GLN A 227 23.90 -17.73 -11.12
CA GLN A 227 24.92 -16.76 -11.53
C GLN A 227 25.02 -15.50 -10.64
N TYR A 228 24.04 -15.27 -9.77
CA TYR A 228 23.97 -14.11 -8.87
C TYR A 228 24.22 -14.47 -7.40
N ILE A 229 24.74 -15.68 -7.11
CA ILE A 229 25.11 -16.10 -5.74
C ILE A 229 26.23 -15.18 -5.21
N GLY A 230 26.01 -14.56 -4.05
CA GLY A 230 27.01 -13.71 -3.39
C GLY A 230 27.03 -12.26 -3.86
N CYS A 231 26.06 -11.84 -4.69
CA CYS A 231 25.92 -10.43 -5.09
C CYS A 231 25.29 -9.53 -4.01
N ASN A 232 24.77 -10.09 -2.90
CA ASN A 232 24.03 -9.34 -1.86
C ASN A 232 22.92 -8.42 -2.42
N ASP A 233 22.31 -8.80 -3.54
CA ASP A 233 21.28 -8.06 -4.28
C ASP A 233 19.98 -8.88 -4.35
N ASP A 234 18.87 -8.27 -4.77
CA ASP A 234 17.54 -8.87 -4.93
C ASP A 234 17.53 -10.09 -5.86
N ARG A 235 18.58 -10.24 -6.66
CA ARG A 235 18.80 -11.32 -7.62
C ARG A 235 19.43 -12.55 -6.98
N ASP A 236 19.96 -12.43 -5.78
CA ASP A 236 20.58 -13.55 -5.07
C ASP A 236 19.52 -14.65 -4.85
N PRO A 237 19.81 -15.91 -5.22
CA PRO A 237 18.88 -17.02 -5.03
C PRO A 237 18.53 -17.28 -3.55
N GLN A 238 19.35 -16.84 -2.59
CA GLN A 238 19.04 -16.94 -1.15
C GLN A 238 17.99 -15.91 -0.69
N PHE A 239 17.84 -14.79 -1.39
CA PHE A 239 16.84 -13.76 -1.07
C PHE A 239 15.45 -14.20 -1.54
N LYS A 240 14.60 -14.66 -0.60
CA LYS A 240 13.20 -15.00 -0.89
C LYS A 240 12.33 -13.77 -0.82
N MET A 241 11.57 -13.52 -1.89
CA MET A 241 10.66 -12.39 -1.93
C MET A 241 9.39 -12.70 -1.14
N VAL A 242 8.90 -11.68 -0.45
CA VAL A 242 7.65 -11.73 0.30
C VAL A 242 6.49 -11.70 -0.69
N LEU A 243 5.54 -12.63 -0.53
CA LEU A 243 4.34 -12.72 -1.36
C LEU A 243 3.25 -11.76 -0.90
#